data_AF-A0A1H1TYU8-F1
#
_entry.id   AF-A0A1H1TYU8-F1
#
_cell.length_a   1.000
_cell.length_b   1.000
_cell.length_c   1.000
_cell.angle_alpha   90.00
_cell.angle_beta   90.00
_cell.angle_gamma   90.00
#
_symmetry.space_group_name_H-M   'P 1'
#
loop_
_entity.id
_entity.type
_entity.pdbx_description
1 polymer ?
#
loop_
_entity_poly.entity_id
_entity_poly.type
_entity_poly.pdbx_seq_one_letter_code
_entity_poly.pdbx_strand_id
1 'polypeptide(L)'
;MSDRTGESNGNRPPTSAADLLTRLLDLLASATTMQDLDHRAVGQAFGLSSDGGRRLNYFAQLTDVWFYNVLADPDFALGPVLEVEFFDGEGSEAAMTDICAVDLDQFRSRLTTAGYAYRKDYGEHGEVIGHEFTRGPLVVSVVARGEAGSPPEKVTHDCVQSVTVQ
;
A
#
# COMPACT_ATOMS: atom_id res chain seq x y z
N MET A 1 34.46 -19.53 -20.36
CA MET A 1 33.54 -20.36 -19.55
C MET A 1 33.76 -19.93 -18.10
N SER A 2 32.90 -19.18 -17.42
CA SER A 2 31.57 -18.68 -17.73
C SER A 2 31.36 -17.42 -16.90
N ASP A 3 30.92 -16.33 -17.51
CA ASP A 3 30.26 -15.24 -16.80
C ASP A 3 28.88 -15.73 -16.37
N ARG A 4 28.61 -15.73 -15.06
CA ARG A 4 27.26 -15.78 -14.53
C ARG A 4 26.85 -14.35 -14.21
N THR A 5 26.36 -13.64 -15.21
CA THR A 5 25.43 -12.53 -14.98
C THR A 5 24.20 -13.11 -14.29
N GLY A 6 24.09 -12.87 -12.99
CA GLY A 6 22.80 -12.96 -12.32
C GLY A 6 21.89 -11.91 -12.93
N GLU A 7 20.87 -12.34 -13.67
CA GLU A 7 19.77 -11.47 -14.06
C GLU A 7 19.13 -10.92 -12.78
N SER A 8 19.41 -9.65 -12.50
CA SER A 8 18.52 -8.81 -11.70
C SER A 8 17.16 -8.87 -12.37
N ASN A 9 16.15 -9.44 -11.69
CA ASN A 9 14.78 -9.40 -12.15
C ASN A 9 14.24 -7.95 -12.07
N GLY A 10 14.65 -7.14 -13.05
CA GLY A 10 13.80 -6.37 -13.97
C GLY A 10 12.80 -5.33 -13.47
N ASN A 11 12.50 -5.24 -12.17
CA ASN A 11 11.51 -4.29 -11.68
C ASN A 11 12.20 -3.04 -11.13
N ARG A 12 11.79 -1.87 -11.62
CA ARG A 12 12.26 -0.57 -11.10
C ARG A 12 11.33 -0.10 -9.97
N PRO A 13 11.80 0.77 -9.05
CA PRO A 13 10.94 1.40 -8.06
C PRO A 13 9.70 2.02 -8.71
N PRO A 14 8.52 1.99 -8.04
CA PRO A 14 7.31 2.58 -8.57
C PRO A 14 7.49 4.08 -8.82
N THR A 15 7.00 4.54 -9.97
CA THR A 15 7.09 5.95 -10.39
C THR A 15 5.73 6.65 -10.41
N SER A 16 4.66 5.99 -9.97
CA SER A 16 3.31 6.55 -9.83
C SER A 16 2.52 5.82 -8.75
N ALA A 17 1.50 6.47 -8.18
CA ALA A 17 0.62 5.85 -7.19
C ALA A 17 -0.13 4.65 -7.76
N ALA A 18 -0.56 4.74 -9.03
CA ALA A 18 -1.22 3.66 -9.73
C ALA A 18 -0.34 2.40 -9.81
N ASP A 19 0.94 2.57 -10.17
CA ASP A 19 1.90 1.47 -10.27
C ASP A 19 2.17 0.87 -8.88
N LEU A 20 2.37 1.71 -7.86
CA LEU A 20 2.57 1.27 -6.48
C LEU A 20 1.38 0.45 -5.97
N LEU A 21 0.16 0.97 -6.08
CA LEU A 21 -1.06 0.29 -5.60
C LEU A 21 -1.39 -0.96 -6.41
N THR A 22 -1.11 -0.97 -7.72
CA THR A 22 -1.32 -2.16 -8.56
C THR A 22 -0.38 -3.30 -8.13
N ARG A 23 0.91 -3.01 -7.93
CA ARG A 23 1.88 -4.00 -7.45
C ARG A 23 1.54 -4.52 -6.06
N LEU A 24 1.07 -3.64 -5.17
CA LEU A 24 0.57 -4.05 -3.85
C LEU A 24 -0.63 -5.00 -3.97
N LEU A 25 -1.62 -4.66 -4.79
CA LEU A 25 -2.81 -5.49 -5.01
C LEU A 25 -2.45 -6.86 -5.60
N ASP A 26 -1.50 -6.92 -6.52
CA ASP A 26 -1.03 -8.17 -7.11
C ASP A 26 -0.28 -9.03 -6.07
N LEU A 27 0.55 -8.42 -5.24
CA LEU A 27 1.22 -9.09 -4.12
C LEU A 27 0.19 -9.66 -3.13
N LEU A 28 -0.77 -8.84 -2.69
CA LEU A 28 -1.83 -9.25 -1.76
C LEU A 28 -2.74 -10.33 -2.36
N ALA A 29 -3.03 -10.28 -3.66
CA ALA A 29 -3.83 -11.32 -4.30
C ALA A 29 -3.17 -12.71 -4.18
N SER A 30 -1.83 -12.77 -4.25
CA SER A 30 -1.06 -14.02 -4.18
C SER A 30 -0.68 -14.48 -2.77
N ALA A 31 -0.63 -13.57 -1.79
CA ALA A 31 -0.15 -13.85 -0.44
C ALA A 31 -1.18 -14.56 0.45
N THR A 32 -0.76 -15.55 1.22
CA THR A 32 -1.62 -16.31 2.15
C THR A 32 -1.30 -16.03 3.60
N THR A 33 -0.06 -15.64 3.90
CA THR A 33 0.40 -15.29 5.26
C THR A 33 1.38 -14.12 5.22
N MET A 34 1.71 -13.55 6.39
CA MET A 34 2.71 -12.47 6.48
C MET A 34 4.12 -12.90 6.05
N GLN A 35 4.44 -14.20 6.04
CA GLN A 35 5.71 -14.69 5.50
C GLN A 35 5.80 -14.53 3.98
N ASP A 36 4.66 -14.57 3.27
CA ASP A 36 4.60 -14.30 1.83
C ASP A 36 4.81 -12.80 1.52
N LEU A 37 4.77 -11.95 2.55
CA LEU A 37 4.92 -10.49 2.49
C LEU A 37 6.23 -10.02 3.15
N ASP A 38 7.26 -10.87 3.16
CA ASP A 38 8.57 -10.52 3.72
C ASP A 38 9.31 -9.46 2.88
N HIS A 39 10.40 -8.91 3.45
CA HIS A 39 11.23 -7.89 2.79
C HIS A 39 11.73 -8.29 1.39
N ARG A 40 11.90 -9.59 1.08
CA ARG A 40 12.39 -10.04 -0.23
C ARG A 40 11.26 -10.08 -1.23
N ALA A 41 10.11 -10.65 -0.85
CA ALA A 41 8.92 -10.67 -1.69
C ALA A 41 8.45 -9.24 -2.02
N VAL A 42 8.41 -8.37 -1.01
CA VAL A 42 8.11 -6.94 -1.16
C VAL A 42 9.18 -6.28 -2.05
N GLY A 43 10.47 -6.45 -1.75
CA GLY A 43 11.54 -5.90 -2.57
C GLY A 43 11.43 -6.30 -4.05
N GLN A 44 11.13 -7.57 -4.33
CA GLN A 44 10.93 -8.06 -5.68
C GLN A 44 9.67 -7.47 -6.35
N ALA A 45 8.54 -7.44 -5.64
CA ALA A 45 7.28 -6.91 -6.16
C ALA A 45 7.41 -5.42 -6.54
N PHE A 46 8.13 -4.64 -5.74
CA PHE A 46 8.30 -3.21 -5.94
C PHE A 46 9.58 -2.82 -6.67
N GLY A 47 10.51 -3.74 -6.94
CA GLY A 47 11.80 -3.38 -7.55
C GLY A 47 12.70 -2.56 -6.61
N LEU A 48 12.64 -2.88 -5.32
CA LEU A 48 13.33 -2.21 -4.23
C LEU A 48 14.40 -3.14 -3.66
N SER A 49 15.56 -2.57 -3.33
CA SER A 49 16.62 -3.31 -2.64
C SER A 49 16.48 -3.13 -1.14
N SER A 50 16.64 -4.19 -0.36
CA SER A 50 16.92 -4.05 1.07
C SER A 50 18.39 -3.68 1.29
N ASP A 51 18.69 -3.10 2.44
CA ASP A 51 20.05 -2.80 2.90
C ASP A 51 20.82 -4.05 3.38
N GLY A 52 20.32 -5.25 3.06
CA GLY A 52 20.85 -6.53 3.54
C GLY A 52 20.25 -6.99 4.88
N GLY A 53 19.44 -6.16 5.53
CA GLY A 53 18.64 -6.54 6.70
C GLY A 53 17.39 -7.34 6.37
N ARG A 54 16.69 -7.80 7.42
CA ARG A 54 15.36 -8.42 7.31
C ARG A 54 14.21 -7.41 7.22
N ARG A 55 14.53 -6.13 7.34
CA ARG A 55 13.62 -5.01 7.20
C ARG A 55 13.86 -4.36 5.84
N LEU A 56 12.78 -3.99 5.16
CA LEU A 56 12.82 -3.08 4.02
C LEU A 56 12.13 -1.79 4.47
N ASN A 57 12.78 -0.65 4.25
CA ASN A 57 12.18 0.66 4.49
C ASN A 57 12.65 1.60 3.38
N TYR A 58 11.73 1.96 2.48
CA TYR A 58 12.05 2.73 1.29
C TYR A 58 11.18 3.98 1.22
N PHE A 59 11.81 5.12 0.94
CA PHE A 59 11.14 6.39 0.76
C PHE A 59 11.52 6.98 -0.59
N ALA A 60 10.53 7.48 -1.32
CA ALA A 60 10.78 8.20 -2.56
C ALA A 60 9.73 9.28 -2.81
N GLN A 61 10.16 10.28 -3.57
CA GLN A 61 9.28 11.30 -4.10
C GLN A 61 8.50 10.75 -5.30
N LEU A 62 7.20 11.03 -5.34
CA LEU A 62 6.28 10.61 -6.39
C LEU A 62 5.94 11.77 -7.32
N THR A 63 5.63 12.93 -6.74
CA THR A 63 5.40 14.21 -7.44
C THR A 63 6.13 15.33 -6.67
N ASP A 64 6.01 16.58 -7.11
CA ASP A 64 6.56 17.72 -6.38
C ASP A 64 6.01 17.86 -4.95
N VAL A 65 4.82 17.30 -4.69
CA VAL A 65 4.11 17.39 -3.41
C VAL A 65 4.08 16.04 -2.68
N TRP A 66 3.88 14.95 -3.42
CA TRP A 66 3.62 13.63 -2.86
C TRP A 66 4.87 12.77 -2.77
N PHE A 67 4.96 12.04 -1.67
CA PHE A 67 5.96 11.02 -1.40
C PHE A 67 5.27 9.70 -1.08
N TYR A 68 6.02 8.61 -1.13
CA TYR A 68 5.56 7.33 -0.61
C TYR A 68 6.61 6.64 0.26
N ASN A 69 6.12 5.83 1.18
CA ASN A 69 6.88 4.86 1.95
C ASN A 69 6.44 3.43 1.61
N VAL A 70 7.41 2.51 1.57
CA VAL A 70 7.15 1.07 1.65
C VAL A 70 7.99 0.52 2.81
N LEU A 71 7.32 -0.06 3.79
CA LEU A 71 7.93 -0.71 4.95
C LEU A 71 7.51 -2.16 4.99
N ALA A 72 8.48 -3.07 5.09
CA ALA A 72 8.24 -4.46 5.46
C ALA A 72 9.14 -4.78 6.65
N ASP A 73 8.54 -5.02 7.82
CA ASP A 73 9.26 -5.23 9.07
C ASP A 73 8.73 -6.48 9.79
N PRO A 74 9.51 -7.57 9.87
CA PRO A 74 9.08 -8.79 10.55
C PRO A 74 9.10 -8.66 12.08
N ASP A 75 9.76 -7.63 12.61
CA ASP A 75 10.03 -7.45 14.04
C ASP A 75 9.32 -6.20 14.61
N PHE A 76 8.27 -5.71 13.93
CA PHE A 76 7.48 -4.57 14.40
C PHE A 76 6.76 -4.88 15.73
N ALA A 77 6.44 -3.86 16.52
CA ALA A 77 6.10 -4.00 17.94
C ALA A 77 4.91 -4.95 18.24
N LEU A 78 3.98 -5.11 17.29
CA LEU A 78 2.78 -5.95 17.42
C LEU A 78 2.81 -7.20 16.53
N GLY A 79 3.95 -7.50 15.90
CA GLY A 79 4.11 -8.58 14.93
C GLY A 79 4.53 -8.06 13.55
N PRO A 80 4.77 -8.95 12.57
CA PRO A 80 5.18 -8.55 11.21
C PRO A 80 4.21 -7.55 10.59
N VAL A 81 4.74 -6.59 9.83
CA VAL A 81 3.94 -5.60 9.11
C VAL A 81 4.45 -5.37 7.71
N LEU A 82 3.53 -5.17 6.77
CA LEU A 82 3.77 -4.48 5.50
C LEU A 82 2.94 -3.19 5.51
N GLU A 83 3.58 -2.06 5.27
CA GLU A 83 2.94 -0.75 5.18
C GLU A 83 3.32 -0.06 3.87
N VAL A 84 2.31 0.52 3.22
CA VAL A 84 2.46 1.41 2.08
C VAL A 84 1.69 2.68 2.40
N GLU A 85 2.37 3.81 2.42
CA GLU A 85 1.79 5.10 2.79
C GLU A 85 2.15 6.16 1.75
N PHE A 86 1.16 7.00 1.40
CA PHE A 86 1.39 8.28 0.74
C PHE A 86 1.30 9.41 1.77
N PHE A 87 2.26 10.31 1.72
CA PHE A 87 2.27 11.51 2.55
C PHE A 87 2.69 12.71 1.70
N ASP A 88 2.12 13.87 1.99
CA ASP A 88 2.54 15.11 1.37
C ASP A 88 3.69 15.73 2.18
N GLY A 89 4.56 16.50 1.51
CA GLY A 89 5.70 17.15 2.15
C GLY A 89 5.33 18.31 3.08
N GLU A 90 4.07 18.75 3.07
CA GLU A 90 3.61 20.01 3.70
C GLU A 90 2.62 19.82 4.86
N GLY A 91 2.06 18.61 5.07
CA GLY A 91 1.20 18.27 6.19
C GLY A 91 -0.29 18.13 5.87
N SER A 92 -0.67 17.00 5.25
CA SER A 92 -2.04 16.47 5.03
C SER A 92 -3.07 17.38 4.34
N GLU A 93 -2.64 18.44 3.65
CA GLU A 93 -3.53 19.40 2.98
C GLU A 93 -3.55 19.29 1.45
N ALA A 94 -2.62 18.53 0.86
CA ALA A 94 -2.57 18.38 -0.59
C ALA A 94 -3.84 17.69 -1.12
N ALA A 95 -4.30 17.99 -2.33
CA ALA A 95 -5.36 17.22 -2.97
C ALA A 95 -4.87 15.78 -3.28
N MET A 96 -5.71 14.76 -3.07
CA MET A 96 -5.36 13.36 -3.36
C MET A 96 -5.37 13.05 -4.87
N THR A 97 -5.85 13.95 -5.73
CA THR A 97 -6.01 13.71 -7.18
C THR A 97 -4.77 13.06 -7.81
N ASP A 98 -3.56 13.50 -7.45
CA ASP A 98 -2.30 12.97 -7.98
C ASP A 98 -2.03 11.50 -7.61
N ILE A 99 -2.63 11.02 -6.51
CA ILE A 99 -2.49 9.65 -6.02
C ILE A 99 -3.77 8.81 -6.15
N CYS A 100 -4.87 9.39 -6.65
CA CYS A 100 -6.18 8.75 -6.69
C CYS A 100 -6.43 7.81 -7.89
N ALA A 101 -5.41 7.53 -8.69
CA ALA A 101 -5.58 6.74 -9.92
C ALA A 101 -6.14 5.32 -9.65
N VAL A 102 -5.86 4.75 -8.46
CA VAL A 102 -6.59 3.60 -7.93
C VAL A 102 -7.38 4.10 -6.72
N ASP A 103 -8.67 4.34 -6.93
CA ASP A 103 -9.58 4.72 -5.86
C ASP A 103 -9.91 3.54 -4.94
N LEU A 104 -10.56 3.84 -3.81
CA LEU A 104 -10.95 2.85 -2.82
C LEU A 104 -11.91 1.80 -3.38
N ASP A 105 -12.80 2.16 -4.31
CA ASP A 105 -13.76 1.22 -4.88
C ASP A 105 -13.08 0.18 -5.78
N GLN A 106 -12.13 0.62 -6.61
CA GLN A 106 -11.28 -0.24 -7.41
C GLN A 106 -10.39 -1.12 -6.52
N PHE A 107 -9.78 -0.54 -5.48
CA PHE A 107 -8.96 -1.27 -4.51
C PHE A 107 -9.78 -2.36 -3.82
N ARG A 108 -10.97 -2.00 -3.31
CA ARG A 108 -11.93 -2.92 -2.69
C ARG A 108 -12.31 -4.04 -3.63
N SER A 109 -12.71 -3.70 -4.87
CA SER A 109 -13.13 -4.69 -5.87
C SER A 109 -12.02 -5.72 -6.16
N ARG A 110 -10.76 -5.28 -6.24
CA ARG A 110 -9.61 -6.16 -6.47
C ARG A 110 -9.37 -7.10 -5.30
N LEU A 111 -9.41 -6.62 -4.06
CA LEU A 111 -9.25 -7.47 -2.87
C LEU A 111 -10.44 -8.44 -2.70
N THR A 112 -11.66 -8.00 -2.91
CA THR A 112 -12.84 -8.89 -2.83
C THR A 112 -12.79 -9.96 -3.91
N THR A 113 -12.30 -9.64 -5.12
CA THR A 113 -12.08 -10.63 -6.19
C THR A 113 -11.00 -11.64 -5.81
N ALA A 114 -9.98 -11.21 -5.07
CA ALA A 114 -8.98 -12.11 -4.49
C ALA A 114 -9.51 -12.91 -3.30
N GLY A 115 -10.77 -12.74 -2.88
CA GLY A 115 -11.39 -13.52 -1.82
C GLY A 115 -11.22 -12.93 -0.42
N TYR A 116 -10.83 -11.66 -0.29
CA TYR A 116 -10.90 -10.96 0.98
C TYR A 116 -12.34 -10.59 1.33
N ALA A 117 -12.73 -10.77 2.59
CA ALA A 117 -13.97 -10.26 3.14
C ALA A 117 -13.79 -8.80 3.57
N TYR A 118 -14.71 -7.91 3.15
CA TYR A 118 -14.64 -6.47 3.41
C TYR A 118 -15.55 -6.06 4.57
N ARG A 119 -15.05 -5.16 5.42
CA ARG A 119 -15.85 -4.38 6.37
C ARG A 119 -15.35 -2.94 6.46
N LYS A 120 -16.24 -2.07 6.93
CA LYS A 120 -15.89 -0.70 7.32
C LYS A 120 -15.60 -0.68 8.82
N ASP A 121 -14.60 0.08 9.21
CA ASP A 121 -14.35 0.43 10.59
C ASP A 121 -14.92 1.81 10.87
N TYR A 122 -15.57 1.92 12.02
CA TYR A 122 -16.29 3.12 12.43
C TYR A 122 -15.65 3.70 13.68
N GLY A 123 -15.52 5.02 13.71
CA GLY A 123 -15.12 5.78 14.88
C GLY A 123 -16.24 5.88 15.90
N GLU A 124 -15.95 6.54 17.02
CA GLU A 124 -16.88 6.69 18.14
C GLU A 124 -18.17 7.43 17.76
N HIS A 125 -18.15 8.23 16.69
CA HIS A 125 -19.29 9.01 16.21
C HIS A 125 -19.97 8.38 14.98
N GLY A 126 -19.60 7.14 14.60
CA GLY A 126 -20.19 6.41 13.48
C GLY A 126 -19.68 6.87 12.11
N GLU A 127 -18.67 7.72 12.07
CA GLU A 127 -17.91 8.05 10.88
C GLU A 127 -17.04 6.86 10.46
N VAL A 128 -16.86 6.67 9.15
CA VAL A 128 -15.94 5.65 8.65
C VAL A 128 -14.52 6.16 8.86
N ILE A 129 -13.74 5.45 9.68
CA ILE A 129 -12.34 5.78 9.96
C ILE A 129 -11.36 4.87 9.22
N GLY A 130 -11.86 3.79 8.63
CA GLY A 130 -11.03 2.83 7.92
C GLY A 130 -11.82 1.75 7.20
N HIS A 131 -11.08 0.96 6.43
CA HIS A 131 -11.58 -0.15 5.65
C HIS A 131 -10.72 -1.38 5.92
N GLU A 132 -11.34 -2.45 6.42
CA GLU A 132 -10.63 -3.69 6.73
C GLU A 132 -11.02 -4.78 5.74
N PHE A 133 -10.01 -5.52 5.29
CA PHE A 133 -10.14 -6.68 4.43
C PHE A 133 -9.45 -7.88 5.08
N THR A 134 -10.15 -8.99 5.20
CA THR A 134 -9.61 -10.20 5.86
C THR A 134 -9.62 -11.40 4.93
N ARG A 135 -8.53 -12.18 4.91
CA ARG A 135 -8.43 -13.46 4.19
C ARG A 135 -7.52 -14.42 4.94
N GLY A 136 -8.11 -15.39 5.63
CA GLY A 136 -7.35 -16.30 6.48
C GLY A 136 -6.66 -15.52 7.61
N PRO A 137 -5.33 -15.65 7.80
CA PRO A 137 -4.61 -14.91 8.82
C PRO A 137 -4.27 -13.46 8.43
N LEU A 138 -4.46 -13.07 7.17
CA LEU A 138 -4.12 -11.71 6.70
C LEU A 138 -5.25 -10.72 6.99
N VAL A 139 -4.87 -9.59 7.57
CA VAL A 139 -5.71 -8.41 7.79
C VAL A 139 -5.08 -7.23 7.06
N VAL A 140 -5.80 -6.65 6.10
CA VAL A 140 -5.41 -5.44 5.37
C VAL A 140 -6.30 -4.29 5.83
N SER A 141 -5.69 -3.31 6.49
CA SER A 141 -6.34 -2.06 6.90
C SER A 141 -6.00 -0.95 5.92
N VAL A 142 -7.00 -0.21 5.48
CA VAL A 142 -6.85 0.88 4.52
C VAL A 142 -7.44 2.15 5.10
N VAL A 143 -6.64 3.21 5.11
CA VAL A 143 -7.09 4.58 5.36
C VAL A 143 -7.29 5.25 4.02
N ALA A 144 -8.46 5.85 3.82
CA ALA A 144 -8.80 6.57 2.61
C ALA A 144 -9.20 8.00 2.94
N ARG A 145 -8.96 8.91 2.00
CA ARG A 145 -9.31 10.32 2.08
C ARG A 145 -9.98 10.76 0.80
N GLY A 146 -10.94 11.66 0.88
CA GLY A 146 -11.62 12.23 -0.28
C GLY A 146 -10.66 12.85 -1.30
N GLU A 147 -10.97 12.71 -2.59
CA GLU A 147 -10.08 13.10 -3.70
C GLU A 147 -9.65 14.58 -3.68
N ALA A 148 -10.60 15.47 -3.43
CA ALA A 148 -10.36 16.89 -3.27
C ALA A 148 -10.87 17.32 -1.90
N GLY A 149 -10.21 18.31 -1.28
CA GLY A 149 -10.68 19.01 -0.06
C GLY A 149 -11.98 19.81 -0.25
N SER A 150 -12.82 19.40 -1.20
CA SER A 150 -14.20 19.86 -1.36
C SER A 150 -15.03 19.45 -0.14
N PRO A 151 -16.10 20.19 0.18
CA PRO A 151 -16.96 19.85 1.31
C PRO A 151 -17.42 18.38 1.22
N PRO A 152 -17.53 17.65 2.35
CA PRO A 152 -17.75 16.21 2.40
C PRO A 152 -18.92 15.72 1.52
N GLU A 153 -19.94 16.55 1.36
CA GLU A 153 -21.12 16.33 0.52
C GLU A 153 -20.88 16.32 -1.00
N LYS A 154 -19.66 16.61 -1.46
CA LYS A 154 -19.24 16.54 -2.87
C LYS A 154 -18.16 15.50 -3.14
N VAL A 155 -17.62 14.86 -2.10
CA VAL A 155 -16.64 13.80 -2.26
C VAL A 155 -17.39 12.53 -2.65
N THR A 156 -17.33 12.16 -3.92
CA THR A 156 -17.86 10.88 -4.43
C THR A 156 -16.77 9.84 -4.65
N HIS A 157 -15.49 10.20 -4.44
CA HIS A 157 -14.33 9.37 -4.68
C HIS A 157 -13.37 9.47 -3.48
N ASP A 158 -13.15 8.34 -2.82
CA ASP A 158 -12.15 8.18 -1.77
C ASP A 158 -10.89 7.54 -2.37
N CYS A 159 -9.74 8.10 -2.03
CA CYS A 159 -8.44 7.69 -2.52
C CYS A 159 -7.67 6.99 -1.40
N VAL A 160 -6.96 5.92 -1.73
CA VAL A 160 -6.13 5.19 -0.77
C VAL A 160 -4.95 6.06 -0.34
N GLN A 161 -4.85 6.33 0.96
CA GLN A 161 -3.74 7.08 1.55
C GLN A 161 -2.71 6.13 2.16
N SER A 162 -3.15 5.18 2.97
CA SER A 162 -2.27 4.17 3.55
C SER A 162 -2.91 2.79 3.58
N VAL A 163 -2.06 1.79 3.48
CA VAL A 163 -2.40 0.37 3.57
C VAL A 163 -1.44 -0.28 4.54
N THR A 164 -1.99 -0.95 5.56
CA THR A 164 -1.22 -1.72 6.55
C THR A 164 -1.71 -3.16 6.51
N VAL A 165 -0.77 -4.12 6.55
CA VAL A 165 -1.06 -5.56 6.48
C VAL A 165 -0.40 -6.27 7.64
N GLN A 166 -1.18 -7.13 8.32
CA GLN A 166 -0.77 -7.91 9.50
C GLN A 166 -1.33 -9.34 9.45
#